data_AF-A0A9X9S384-F1
#
_entry.id   AF-A0A9X9S384-F1
#
_cell.length_a   1.000
_cell.length_b   1.000
_cell.length_c   1.000
_cell.angle_alpha   90.00
_cell.angle_beta   90.00
_cell.angle_gamma   90.00
#
_symmetry.space_group_name_H-M   'P 1'
#
loop_
_entity.id
_entity.type
_entity.pdbx_description
1 polymer ?
#
loop_
_entity_poly.entity_id
_entity_poly.type
_entity_poly.pdbx_seq_one_letter_code
_entity_poly.pdbx_strand_id
1 'polypeptide(L)' 'MNSVVLDSTTAIASIIVLIVAVIVLPAVLPTSYAYIAAIILFIACMSAGGYYLGQKTI' A
#
# COMPACT_ATOMS: atom_id res chain seq x y z
N MET A 1 10.60 -18.20 3.32
CA MET A 1 11.06 -16.97 2.62
C MET A 1 11.84 -16.16 3.63
N ASN A 2 13.01 -15.63 3.27
CA ASN A 2 13.78 -14.78 4.17
C ASN A 2 12.92 -13.57 4.57
N SER A 3 12.79 -13.24 5.87
CA SER A 3 11.88 -12.19 6.35
C SER A 3 12.16 -10.84 5.71
N VAL A 4 13.43 -10.58 5.38
CA VAL A 4 13.89 -9.38 4.64
C VAL A 4 13.30 -9.30 3.23
N VAL A 5 13.17 -10.44 2.54
CA VAL A 5 12.61 -10.50 1.19
C VAL A 5 11.11 -10.25 1.24
N LEU A 6 10.41 -10.82 2.23
CA LEU A 6 8.97 -10.64 2.40
C LEU A 6 8.62 -9.16 2.70
N ASP A 7 9.41 -8.50 3.57
CA ASP A 7 9.27 -7.08 3.88
C ASP A 7 9.50 -6.21 2.64
N SER A 8 10.62 -6.44 1.94
CA SER A 8 10.95 -5.71 0.70
C SER A 8 9.86 -5.86 -0.36
N THR A 9 9.33 -7.07 -0.57
CA THR A 9 8.24 -7.29 -1.54
C THR A 9 6.94 -6.59 -1.13
N THR A 10 6.66 -6.51 0.17
CA THR A 10 5.46 -5.84 0.71
C THR A 10 5.54 -4.32 0.51
N ALA A 11 6.73 -3.75 0.73
CA ALA A 11 6.98 -2.34 0.47
C ALA A 11 6.86 -2.00 -1.03
N ILE A 12 7.46 -2.82 -1.90
CA ILE A 12 7.37 -2.65 -3.36
C ILE A 12 5.91 -2.75 -3.84
N ALA A 13 5.17 -3.76 -3.38
CA ALA A 13 3.77 -3.93 -3.73
C ALA A 13 2.92 -2.72 -3.28
N SER A 14 3.13 -2.22 -2.07
CA SER A 14 2.41 -1.06 -1.56
C SER A 14 2.71 0.22 -2.37
N ILE A 15 3.97 0.42 -2.78
CA ILE A 15 4.35 1.54 -3.66
C ILE A 15 3.65 1.45 -5.02
N ILE A 16 3.59 0.24 -5.62
CA ILE A 16 2.88 0.03 -6.88
C ILE A 16 1.39 0.38 -6.71
N VAL A 17 0.77 -0.08 -5.63
CA VAL A 17 -0.64 0.25 -5.32
C VAL A 17 -0.83 1.76 -5.18
N LEU A 18 0.08 2.49 -4.52
CA LEU A 18 0.01 3.95 -4.41
C LEU A 18 0.09 4.62 -5.78
N ILE A 19 1.03 4.22 -6.64
CA ILE A 19 1.19 4.80 -7.99
C ILE A 19 -0.08 4.56 -8.82
N VAL A 20 -0.61 3.34 -8.81
CA VAL A 20 -1.86 3.01 -9.52
C VAL A 20 -3.03 3.80 -8.94
N ALA A 21 -3.15 3.91 -7.62
CA ALA A 21 -4.21 4.66 -6.97
C ALA A 21 -4.16 6.15 -7.35
N VAL A 22 -2.97 6.76 -7.37
CA VAL A 22 -2.79 8.16 -7.78
C VAL A 22 -3.21 8.40 -9.23
N ILE A 23 -2.99 7.43 -10.13
CA ILE A 23 -3.37 7.58 -11.55
C ILE A 23 -4.87 7.31 -11.75
N VAL A 24 -5.43 6.32 -11.06
CA VAL A 24 -6.78 5.81 -11.33
C VAL A 24 -7.85 6.52 -10.50
N LEU A 25 -7.61 6.85 -9.22
CA LEU A 25 -8.62 7.50 -8.38
C LEU A 25 -9.12 8.86 -8.91
N PRO A 26 -8.28 9.73 -9.52
CA PRO A 26 -8.77 10.97 -10.09
C PRO A 26 -9.78 10.78 -11.23
N ALA A 27 -9.84 9.58 -11.84
CA ALA A 27 -10.83 9.27 -12.86
C ALA A 27 -12.24 9.02 -12.28
N VAL A 28 -12.34 8.74 -10.97
CA VAL A 28 -13.60 8.38 -10.29
C VAL A 28 -13.97 9.34 -9.14
N LEU A 29 -13.02 10.12 -8.63
CA LEU A 29 -13.20 11.04 -7.50
C LEU A 29 -12.69 12.45 -7.84
N PRO A 30 -13.23 13.49 -7.20
CA PRO A 30 -12.68 14.84 -7.33
C PRO A 30 -11.21 14.86 -6.89
N THR A 31 -10.40 15.60 -7.63
CA THR A 31 -8.93 15.60 -7.53
C THR A 31 -8.42 15.83 -6.10
N SER A 32 -9.07 16.70 -5.33
CA SER A 32 -8.75 16.97 -3.93
C SER A 32 -8.92 15.75 -3.01
N TYR A 33 -9.95 14.94 -3.22
CA TYR A 33 -10.23 13.74 -2.43
C TYR A 33 -9.47 12.51 -2.95
N ALA A 34 -9.20 12.45 -4.26
CA ALA A 34 -8.51 11.33 -4.89
C ALA A 34 -7.10 11.10 -4.31
N TYR A 35 -6.31 12.16 -4.12
CA TYR A 35 -4.97 12.03 -3.53
C TYR A 35 -5.02 11.60 -2.06
N ILE A 36 -5.95 12.16 -1.29
CA ILE A 36 -6.14 11.79 0.13
C ILE A 36 -6.52 10.31 0.24
N ALA A 37 -7.47 9.86 -0.58
CA ALA A 37 -7.89 8.47 -0.63
C ALA A 37 -6.75 7.54 -1.07
N ALA A 38 -5.91 7.94 -2.03
CA ALA A 38 -4.74 7.15 -2.45
C ALA A 38 -3.72 6.97 -1.30
N ILE A 39 -3.48 8.03 -0.51
CA ILE A 39 -2.59 7.97 0.65
C ILE A 39 -3.18 7.06 1.75
N ILE A 40 -4.48 7.18 2.02
CA ILE A 40 -5.16 6.32 3.01
C ILE A 40 -5.05 4.85 2.58
N LEU A 41 -5.26 4.55 1.29
CA LEU A 41 -5.18 3.21 0.74
C LEU A 41 -3.74 2.66 0.84
N PHE A 42 -2.73 3.49 0.58
CA PHE A 42 -1.33 3.12 0.77
C PHE A 42 -1.00 2.78 2.23
N ILE A 43 -1.43 3.62 3.17
CA ILE A 43 -1.20 3.38 4.61
C ILE A 43 -1.90 2.09 5.05
N ALA A 44 -3.12 1.84 4.55
CA ALA A 44 -3.85 0.61 4.83
C ALA A 44 -3.12 -0.63 4.29
N CYS A 45 -2.59 -0.57 3.06
CA CYS A 45 -1.78 -1.65 2.48
C CYS A 45 -0.51 -1.93 3.27
N MET A 46 0.25 -0.89 3.65
CA MET A 46 1.45 -1.04 4.47
C MET A 46 1.12 -1.61 5.85
N SER A 47 0.04 -1.15 6.48
CA SER A 47 -0.40 -1.65 7.79
C SER A 47 -0.84 -3.12 7.71
N ALA A 48 -1.60 -3.50 6.69
CA ALA A 48 -2.03 -4.88 6.48
C ALA A 48 -0.84 -5.80 6.17
N GLY A 49 0.09 -5.35 5.33
CA GLY A 49 1.31 -6.09 5.00
C GLY A 49 2.22 -6.28 6.22
N GLY A 50 2.44 -5.22 7.00
CA GLY A 50 3.21 -5.27 8.24
C GLY A 50 2.56 -6.16 9.31
N TYR A 51 1.22 -6.12 9.42
CA TYR A 51 0.49 -7.00 10.33
C TYR A 51 0.63 -8.48 9.95
N TYR A 52 0.50 -8.81 8.66
CA TYR A 52 0.71 -10.17 8.16
C TYR A 52 2.15 -10.66 8.32
N LEU A 53 3.14 -9.77 8.13
CA LEU A 53 4.55 -10.08 8.42
C LEU A 53 4.77 -10.36 9.91
N GLY A 54 4.20 -9.52 10.77
CA GLY A 54 4.31 -9.61 12.22
C GLY A 54 3.75 -10.94 12.75
N GLN A 55 2.57 -11.36 12.27
CA GLN A 55 1.99 -12.66 12.63
C GLN A 55 2.83 -13.86 12.17
N LYS A 56 3.62 -13.72 11.10
CA LYS A 56 4.41 -14.82 10.55
C LYS A 56 5.81 -14.94 11.19
N THR A 57 6.19 -13.95 12.00
CA THR A 57 7.51 -13.83 12.63
C THR A 57 7.46 -14.12 14.14
N ILE A 58 6.29 -14.03 14.76
CA ILE A 58 6.02 -14.38 16.17
C ILE A 58 5.43 -15.78 16.23
#